data_AF-A0A7W0RQP5-F1
#
_entry.id   AF-A0A7W0RQP5-F1
#
_cell.length_a   1.000
_cell.length_b   1.000
_cell.length_c   1.000
_cell.angle_alpha   90.00
_cell.angle_beta   90.00
_cell.angle_gamma   90.00
#
_symmetry.space_group_name_H-M   'P 1'
#
loop_
_entity.id
_entity.type
_entity.pdbx_description
1 polymer ?
#
loop_
_entity_poly.entity_id
_entity_poly.type
_entity_poly.pdbx_seq_one_letter_code
_entity_poly.pdbx_strand_id
1 'polypeptide(L)' 'MMMSVPTPVSLLEHFADLTDPRVDRTKLHQLLDVLVIAMCATICGAEGWEDFAEFGKAKQA' A
#
# COMPACT_ATOMS: atom_id res chain seq x y z
N MET A 1 0.36 0.28 -36.87
CA MET A 1 1.07 0.77 -35.67
C MET A 1 0.58 -0.07 -34.49
N MET A 2 1.41 -0.98 -33.98
CA MET A 2 1.08 -1.71 -32.75
C MET A 2 1.32 -0.76 -31.58
N MET A 3 0.24 -0.39 -30.88
CA MET A 3 0.37 0.27 -29.59
C MET A 3 0.92 -0.77 -28.61
N SER A 4 2.10 -0.50 -28.06
CA SER A 4 2.68 -1.32 -26.99
C SER A 4 1.73 -1.23 -25.79
N VAL A 5 1.11 -2.36 -25.43
CA VAL A 5 0.33 -2.46 -24.19
C VAL A 5 1.34 -2.42 -23.05
N PRO A 6 1.24 -1.46 -22.11
CA PRO A 6 2.13 -1.46 -20.96
C PRO A 6 1.94 -2.75 -20.19
N THR A 7 3.03 -3.44 -19.89
CA THR A 7 3.04 -4.61 -19.02
C THR A 7 2.43 -4.21 -17.68
N PRO A 8 1.49 -5.00 -17.12
CA PRO A 8 0.93 -4.69 -15.81
C PRO A 8 2.06 -4.73 -14.78
N VAL A 9 2.33 -3.58 -14.17
CA VAL A 9 3.32 -3.42 -13.10
C VAL A 9 2.61 -3.70 -11.78
N SER A 10 3.21 -4.50 -10.90
CA SER A 10 2.61 -4.72 -9.58
C SER A 10 2.66 -3.43 -8.75
N LEU A 11 1.75 -3.31 -7.79
CA LEU A 11 1.73 -2.17 -6.87
C LEU A 11 3.08 -2.02 -6.12
N LEU A 12 3.68 -3.15 -5.76
CA LEU A 12 4.96 -3.19 -5.07
C LEU A 12 6.10 -2.67 -5.94
N GLU A 13 6.17 -3.08 -7.21
CA GLU A 13 7.18 -2.60 -8.15
C GLU A 13 7.01 -1.12 -8.46
N HIS A 14 5.77 -0.65 -8.61
CA HIS A 14 5.51 0.76 -8.91
C HIS A 14 6.00 1.70 -7.80
N PHE A 15 5.92 1.26 -6.55
CA PHE A 15 6.35 2.05 -5.38
C PHE A 15 7.69 1.59 -4.78
N ALA A 16 8.42 0.67 -5.43
CA ALA A 16 9.65 0.09 -4.88
C ALA A 16 10.72 1.16 -4.55
N ASP A 17 10.82 2.19 -5.38
CA ASP A 17 11.80 3.28 -5.24
C ASP A 17 11.26 4.48 -4.45
N LEU A 18 10.06 4.39 -3.88
CA LEU A 18 9.47 5.48 -3.11
C LEU A 18 10.21 5.65 -1.79
N THR A 19 10.88 6.80 -1.64
CA THR A 19 11.54 7.16 -0.39
C THR A 19 10.50 7.39 0.71
N ASP A 20 10.68 6.72 1.85
CA ASP A 20 9.78 6.84 2.99
C ASP A 20 9.89 8.23 3.66
N PRO A 21 8.85 9.09 3.55
CA PRO A 21 8.89 10.46 4.07
C PRO A 21 8.69 10.53 5.58
N ARG A 22 8.38 9.39 6.23
CA ARG A 22 8.13 9.34 7.68
C ARG A 22 9.44 9.49 8.43
N VAL A 23 9.35 10.02 9.66
CA VAL A 23 10.50 10.09 10.57
C VAL A 23 10.88 8.69 11.01
N ASP A 24 12.17 8.34 11.03
CA ASP A 24 12.64 6.97 11.32
C ASP A 24 12.08 6.40 12.64
N ARG A 25 12.00 7.21 13.70
CA ARG A 25 11.43 6.81 14.99
C ARG A 25 9.94 6.42 14.96
N THR A 26 9.24 6.73 13.86
CA THR A 26 7.81 6.43 13.66
C THR A 26 7.56 5.27 12.70
N LYS A 27 8.61 4.67 12.14
CA LYS A 27 8.51 3.58 11.15
C LYS A 27 8.31 2.22 11.83
N LEU A 28 7.12 1.97 12.38
CA LEU A 28 6.75 0.68 12.97
C LEU A 28 6.50 -0.40 11.90
N HIS A 29 6.15 0.00 10.68
CA HIS A 29 5.80 -0.87 9.55
C HIS A 29 6.49 -0.38 8.28
N GLN A 30 6.76 -1.28 7.33
CA GLN A 30 7.29 -0.90 6.02
C GLN A 30 6.30 0.01 5.27
N LEU A 31 6.81 0.96 4.48
CA LEU A 31 5.95 1.89 3.75
C LEU A 31 5.02 1.15 2.78
N LEU A 32 5.57 0.18 2.05
CA LEU A 32 4.82 -0.61 1.07
C LEU A 32 3.65 -1.37 1.71
N ASP A 33 3.86 -1.97 2.89
CA ASP A 33 2.79 -2.67 3.61
C ASP A 33 1.64 -1.71 3.95
N VAL A 34 1.98 -0.51 4.44
CA VAL A 34 0.99 0.52 4.79
C VAL A 34 0.21 0.97 3.56
N LEU A 35 0.89 1.18 2.42
CA LEU A 35 0.24 1.59 1.17
C LEU A 35 -0.69 0.50 0.62
N VAL A 36 -0.25 -0.76 0.63
CA VAL A 36 -1.05 -1.90 0.20
C VAL A 36 -2.31 -2.03 1.07
N ILE A 37 -2.15 -1.98 2.39
CA ILE A 37 -3.28 -2.05 3.33
C ILE A 37 -4.25 -0.90 3.10
N ALA A 38 -3.77 0.34 3.02
CA ALA A 38 -4.61 1.51 2.83
C ALA A 38 -5.41 1.41 1.52
N MET A 39 -4.78 1.01 0.42
CA MET A 39 -5.47 0.84 -0.86
C MET A 39 -6.50 -0.29 -0.84
N CYS A 40 -6.13 -1.47 -0.34
CA CYS A 40 -7.07 -2.59 -0.24
C CYS A 40 -8.26 -2.25 0.66
N ALA A 41 -8.01 -1.66 1.83
CA ALA A 41 -9.06 -1.24 2.75
C ALA A 41 -9.96 -0.17 2.13
N THR A 42 -9.38 0.82 1.42
CA THR A 42 -10.15 1.88 0.73
C THR A 42 -11.08 1.28 -0.34
N ILE A 43 -10.60 0.31 -1.12
CA ILE A 43 -11.44 -0.40 -2.10
C ILE A 43 -12.60 -1.15 -1.42
N CYS A 44 -12.38 -1.63 -0.19
CA CYS A 44 -13.40 -2.26 0.65
C CYS A 44 -14.29 -1.26 1.41
N GLY A 45 -14.13 0.06 1.19
CA GLY A 45 -14.98 1.08 1.79
C GLY A 45 -14.53 1.58 3.17
N ALA A 46 -13.28 1.33 3.57
CA ALA A 46 -12.70 1.95 4.76
C ALA A 46 -12.49 3.46 4.54
N GLU A 47 -12.83 4.26 5.55
CA GLU A 47 -12.81 5.73 5.47
C GLU A 47 -11.69 6.34 6.33
N GLY A 48 -11.19 5.60 7.32
CA GLY A 48 -10.22 6.10 8.29
C GLY A 48 -8.99 5.22 8.54
N TRP A 49 -8.03 5.78 9.27
CA TRP A 49 -6.80 5.08 9.68
C TRP A 49 -7.08 3.92 10.65
N GLU A 50 -8.12 4.04 11.46
CA GLU A 50 -8.57 2.99 12.37
C GLU A 50 -9.06 1.77 11.59
N ASP A 51 -9.87 1.99 10.54
CA ASP A 51 -10.35 0.94 9.63
C ASP A 51 -9.19 0.26 8.90
N PHE A 52 -8.19 1.03 8.44
CA PHE A 52 -7.01 0.46 7.78
C PHE A 52 -6.22 -0.43 8.75
N ALA A 53 -6.07 0.01 9.99
CA ALA A 53 -5.41 -0.78 11.03
C ALA A 53 -6.20 -2.05 11.37
N GLU A 54 -7.53 -1.97 11.45
CA GLU A 54 -8.41 -3.11 11.66
C GLU A 54 -8.35 -4.10 10.49
N PHE A 55 -8.42 -3.61 9.26
CA PHE A 55 -8.28 -4.42 8.04
C PHE A 55 -6.95 -5.17 8.03
N GLY A 56 -5.84 -4.48 8.33
CA GLY A 56 -4.52 -5.08 8.42
C GLY A 56 -4.47 -6.18 9.48
N LYS A 57 -4.94 -5.90 10.71
CA LYS A 57 -4.97 -6.87 11.81
C LYS A 57 -5.82 -8.10 11.48
N ALA A 58 -6.97 -7.92 10.83
CA ALA A 58 -7.85 -9.01 10.42
C ALA A 58 -7.22 -9.96 9.39
N LYS A 59 -6.09 -9.58 8.76
CA LYS A 59 -5.34 -10.37 7.77
C LYS A 59 -3.95 -10.78 8.24
N GLN A 60 -3.63 -10.58 9.52
CA GLN A 60 -2.43 -11.15 10.12
C GLN A 60 -2.69 -12.64 10.41
N ALA A 61 -1.87 -13.52 9.81
CA ALA A 61 -1.89 -14.97 10.00
C ALA A 61 -0.79 -15.41 10.98
#